data_AF-A0AAE1SYN2-F1
#
_entry.id   AF-A0AAE1SYN2-F1
#
_cell.length_a   1.000
_cell.length_b   1.000
_cell.length_c   1.000
_cell.angle_alpha   90.00
_cell.angle_beta   90.00
_cell.angle_gamma   90.00
#
_symmetry.space_group_name_H-M   'P 1'
#
loop_
_entity.id
_entity.type
_entity.pdbx_description
1 polymer ?
#
loop_
_entity_poly.entity_id
_entity_poly.type
_entity_poly.pdbx_seq_one_letter_code
_entity_poly.pdbx_strand_id
1 'polypeptide(L)'
;MSSSIPIKPIVYLHGEPTVRFEKKEVEVMIHQQNLNLAVIGKFSHGWPEIGLLRTAIPKQCGLKAEVNIGLLCDRHVLIRCTIAEDYDTLMSRQTFEIKEKNKT
;
A
#
# COMPACT_ATOMS: atom_id res chain seq x y z
N MET A 1 -24.15 6.86 2.54
CA MET A 1 -24.75 5.57 2.16
C MET A 1 -23.63 4.69 1.62
N SER A 2 -23.35 3.54 2.23
CA SER A 2 -22.33 2.61 1.73
C SER A 2 -22.91 1.80 0.57
N SER A 3 -22.65 2.22 -0.65
CA SER A 3 -22.97 1.42 -1.84
C SER A 3 -21.99 0.24 -1.92
N SER A 4 -22.40 -0.95 -1.48
CA SER A 4 -21.59 -2.15 -1.68
C SER A 4 -21.50 -2.46 -3.17
N ILE A 5 -20.30 -2.78 -3.66
CA ILE A 5 -20.12 -3.18 -5.05
C ILE A 5 -20.50 -4.65 -5.16
N PRO A 6 -21.46 -5.02 -6.03
CA PRO A 6 -21.89 -6.40 -6.18
C PRO A 6 -20.75 -7.27 -6.69
N ILE A 7 -20.79 -8.56 -6.33
CA ILE A 7 -19.86 -9.56 -6.87
C ILE A 7 -20.04 -9.62 -8.39
N LYS A 8 -18.95 -9.42 -9.12
CA LYS A 8 -18.95 -9.41 -10.59
C LYS A 8 -18.87 -10.84 -11.13
N PRO A 9 -19.62 -11.15 -12.20
CA PRO A 9 -19.51 -12.43 -12.88
C PRO A 9 -18.17 -12.54 -13.63
N ILE A 10 -17.72 -13.77 -13.86
CA ILE A 10 -16.60 -14.07 -14.74
C ILE A 10 -17.07 -13.97 -16.19
N VAL A 11 -16.33 -13.24 -17.02
CA VAL A 11 -16.52 -13.15 -18.47
C VAL A 11 -15.30 -13.69 -19.19
N TYR A 12 -15.47 -14.36 -20.33
CA TYR A 12 -14.35 -14.89 -21.11
C TYR A 12 -13.92 -13.86 -22.16
N LEU A 13 -12.68 -13.39 -22.06
CA LEU A 13 -12.08 -12.42 -22.97
C LEU A 13 -10.89 -13.11 -23.66
N HIS A 14 -11.00 -13.33 -24.97
CA HIS A 14 -10.03 -14.13 -25.74
C HIS A 14 -9.77 -15.54 -25.18
N GLY A 15 -10.79 -16.16 -24.58
CA GLY A 15 -10.69 -17.48 -23.95
C GLY A 15 -10.20 -17.46 -22.50
N GLU A 16 -9.85 -16.29 -21.95
CA GLU A 16 -9.38 -16.16 -20.56
C GLU A 16 -10.49 -15.70 -19.61
N PRO A 17 -10.68 -16.36 -18.45
CA PRO A 17 -11.65 -15.95 -17.45
C PRO A 17 -11.22 -14.62 -16.83
N THR A 18 -12.06 -13.60 -16.99
CA THR A 18 -11.77 -12.20 -16.62
C THR A 18 -12.89 -11.65 -15.76
N VAL A 19 -12.56 -10.85 -14.74
CA VAL A 19 -13.52 -10.02 -14.01
C VAL A 19 -13.26 -8.57 -14.36
N ARG A 20 -14.31 -7.82 -14.74
CA ARG A 20 -14.19 -6.41 -15.16
C ARG A 20 -14.80 -5.49 -14.12
N PHE A 21 -14.04 -4.49 -13.72
CA PHE A 21 -14.48 -3.40 -12.86
C PHE A 21 -14.44 -2.09 -13.66
N GLU A 22 -15.48 -1.27 -13.51
CA GLU A 22 -15.44 0.10 -14.01
C GLU A 22 -14.55 0.96 -13.11
N LYS A 23 -13.95 2.00 -13.68
CA LYS A 23 -13.10 2.93 -12.94
C LYS A 23 -13.80 3.50 -11.70
N LYS A 24 -15.07 3.89 -11.83
CA LYS A 24 -15.89 4.42 -10.74
C LYS A 24 -16.08 3.39 -9.61
N GLU A 25 -16.20 2.12 -9.95
CA GLU A 25 -16.31 1.04 -8.95
C GLU A 25 -14.98 0.91 -8.19
N VAL A 26 -13.86 0.93 -8.90
CA VAL A 26 -12.52 0.91 -8.27
C VAL A 26 -12.34 2.13 -7.34
N GLU A 27 -12.73 3.33 -7.77
CA GLU A 27 -12.68 4.54 -6.94
C GLU A 27 -13.52 4.39 -5.65
N VAL A 28 -14.71 3.80 -5.75
CA VAL A 28 -15.55 3.49 -4.58
C VAL A 28 -14.87 2.47 -3.66
N MET A 29 -14.22 1.43 -4.20
CA MET A 29 -13.46 0.46 -3.39
C MET A 29 -12.30 1.12 -2.65
N ILE A 30 -11.52 1.94 -3.34
CA ILE A 30 -10.39 2.67 -2.76
C ILE A 30 -10.87 3.54 -1.60
N HIS A 31 -11.99 4.24 -1.78
CA HIS A 31 -12.57 5.08 -0.73
C HIS A 31 -13.06 4.25 0.45
N GLN A 32 -13.82 3.17 0.21
CA GLN A 32 -14.38 2.30 1.25
C GLN A 32 -13.30 1.59 2.08
N GLN A 33 -12.18 1.24 1.46
CA GLN A 33 -11.06 0.56 2.11
C GLN A 33 -10.02 1.54 2.69
N ASN A 34 -10.28 2.84 2.65
CA ASN A 34 -9.36 3.88 3.10
C ASN A 34 -7.97 3.77 2.45
N LEU A 35 -7.93 3.55 1.14
CA LEU A 35 -6.70 3.39 0.35
C LEU A 35 -6.27 4.65 -0.41
N ASN A 36 -6.97 5.77 -0.23
CA ASN A 36 -6.70 7.02 -0.95
C ASN A 36 -5.27 7.55 -0.76
N LEU A 37 -4.68 7.31 0.42
CA LEU A 37 -3.32 7.72 0.79
C LEU A 37 -2.43 6.50 1.07
N ALA A 38 -2.67 5.40 0.35
CA ALA A 38 -1.90 4.18 0.49
C ALA A 38 -0.76 4.11 -0.54
N VAL A 39 0.42 3.71 -0.08
CA VAL A 39 1.62 3.47 -0.89
C VAL A 39 2.03 2.02 -0.74
N ILE A 40 2.42 1.38 -1.85
CA ILE A 40 2.99 0.03 -1.84
C ILE A 40 4.50 0.16 -1.95
N GLY A 41 5.20 -0.30 -0.91
CA GLY A 41 6.66 -0.43 -0.92
C GLY A 41 7.06 -1.85 -1.31
N LYS A 42 8.03 -1.99 -2.22
CA LYS A 42 8.60 -3.27 -2.63
C LYS A 42 10.05 -3.39 -2.17
N PHE A 43 10.40 -4.50 -1.52
CA PHE A 43 11.78 -4.78 -1.13
C PHE A 43 12.52 -5.52 -2.25
N SER A 44 13.66 -4.96 -2.66
CA SER A 44 14.57 -5.60 -3.61
C SER A 44 15.56 -6.54 -2.91
N HIS A 45 16.02 -6.19 -1.72
CA HIS A 45 17.09 -6.91 -1.00
C HIS A 45 16.68 -7.18 0.45
N GLY A 46 16.63 -8.46 0.80
CA GLY A 46 16.15 -8.91 2.12
C GLY A 46 14.69 -8.52 2.37
N TRP A 47 14.20 -8.88 3.55
CA TRP A 47 12.90 -8.47 4.04
C TRP A 47 13.00 -8.29 5.56
N PRO A 48 13.18 -7.05 6.03
CA PRO A 48 13.24 -6.77 7.46
C PRO A 48 11.92 -7.11 8.15
N GLU A 49 11.99 -7.40 9.45
CA GLU A 49 10.80 -7.66 10.25
C GLU A 49 9.85 -6.45 10.26
N ILE A 50 8.55 -6.70 10.23
CA ILE A 50 7.52 -5.64 10.21
C ILE A 50 7.64 -4.66 11.40
N GLY A 51 8.12 -5.12 12.56
CA GLY A 51 8.39 -4.28 13.72
C GLY A 51 9.43 -3.19 13.43
N LEU A 52 10.55 -3.57 12.80
CA LEU A 52 11.60 -2.64 12.36
C LEU A 52 11.10 -1.70 11.27
N LEU A 53 10.28 -2.18 10.34
CA LEU A 53 9.73 -1.33 9.28
C LEU A 53 8.80 -0.24 9.84
N ARG A 54 8.01 -0.56 10.87
CA ARG A 54 7.14 0.38 11.57
C ARG A 54 7.90 1.49 12.29
N THR A 55 9.13 1.25 12.73
CA THR A 55 9.99 2.27 13.37
C THR A 55 10.86 3.01 12.35
N ALA A 56 11.45 2.28 11.41
CA ALA A 56 12.42 2.81 10.47
C ALA A 56 11.79 3.71 9.41
N ILE A 57 10.68 3.29 8.79
CA ILE A 57 10.09 4.01 7.65
C ILE A 57 9.64 5.41 8.06
N PRO A 58 8.85 5.62 9.14
CA PRO A 58 8.42 6.96 9.52
C PRO A 58 9.60 7.87 9.84
N LYS A 59 10.58 7.36 10.59
CA LYS A 59 11.76 8.13 11.01
C LYS A 59 12.68 8.49 9.85
N GLN A 60 13.00 7.55 8.96
CA GLN A 60 13.92 7.76 7.84
C GLN A 60 13.27 8.54 6.69
N CYS A 61 11.96 8.42 6.53
CA CYS A 61 11.20 9.20 5.55
C CYS A 61 10.81 10.59 6.05
N GLY A 62 10.93 10.87 7.36
CA GLY A 62 10.56 12.15 7.94
C GLY A 62 9.05 12.37 7.93
N LEU A 63 8.28 11.30 8.14
CA LEU A 63 6.82 11.35 8.14
C LEU A 63 6.36 12.06 9.42
N LYS A 64 5.40 12.96 9.27
CA LYS A 64 4.96 13.87 10.33
C LYS A 64 3.81 13.30 11.15
N ALA A 65 2.93 12.54 10.53
CA ALA A 65 1.80 11.90 11.19
C ALA A 65 2.08 10.42 11.47
N GLU A 66 1.22 9.81 12.30
CA GLU A 66 1.20 8.37 12.45
C GLU A 66 0.85 7.71 11.10
N VAL A 67 1.58 6.66 10.74
CA VAL A 67 1.33 5.87 9.54
C VAL A 67 1.13 4.40 9.89
N ASN A 68 0.21 3.76 9.19
CA ASN A 68 -0.07 2.35 9.40
C ASN A 68 0.70 1.52 8.37
N ILE A 69 1.61 0.67 8.84
CA ILE A 69 2.45 -0.17 7.99
C ILE A 69 2.12 -1.65 8.24
N GLY A 70 1.73 -2.33 7.18
CA GLY A 70 1.36 -3.74 7.17
C GLY A 70 2.02 -4.51 6.04
N LEU A 71 2.04 -5.84 6.19
CA LEU A 71 2.47 -6.75 5.12
C LEU A 71 1.32 -6.90 4.10
N LEU A 72 1.64 -6.84 2.82
CA LEU A 72 0.67 -7.05 1.74
C LEU A 72 0.84 -8.44 1.11
N CYS A 73 2.05 -8.75 0.66
CA CYS A 73 2.45 -10.04 0.10
C CYS A 73 3.98 -10.16 0.15
N ASP A 74 4.56 -11.22 -0.43
CA ASP A 74 6.00 -11.47 -0.40
C ASP A 74 6.80 -10.24 -0.85
N ARG A 75 7.65 -9.72 0.06
CA ARG A 75 8.48 -8.53 -0.14
C ARG A 75 7.71 -7.23 -0.43
N HIS A 76 6.41 -7.17 -0.14
CA HIS A 76 5.62 -5.95 -0.29
C HIS A 76 5.01 -5.51 1.03
N VAL A 77 5.07 -4.21 1.28
CA VAL A 77 4.39 -3.54 2.40
C VAL A 77 3.35 -2.57 1.89
N LEU A 78 2.25 -2.51 2.61
CA LEU A 78 1.24 -1.48 2.46
C LEU A 78 1.48 -0.43 3.54
N ILE A 79 1.71 0.81 3.11
CA ILE A 79 1.88 1.97 3.97
C ILE A 79 0.66 2.87 3.77
N ARG A 80 -0.13 3.08 4.83
CA ARG A 80 -1.27 4.00 4.81
C ARG A 80 -0.91 5.27 5.55
N CYS A 81 -0.86 6.37 4.83
CA CYS A 81 -0.64 7.70 5.39
C CYS A 81 -1.94 8.28 5.94
N THR A 82 -1.83 9.06 7.00
CA THR A 82 -2.97 9.79 7.58
C THR A 82 -3.16 11.15 6.89
N ILE A 83 -2.08 11.76 6.41
CA ILE A 83 -2.07 13.08 5.77
C ILE A 83 -1.47 13.00 4.36
N ALA A 84 -1.91 13.89 3.47
CA ALA A 84 -1.44 13.95 2.08
C ALA A 84 0.06 14.28 1.98
N GLU A 85 0.59 15.11 2.88
CA GLU A 85 2.00 15.50 2.86
C GLU A 85 2.95 14.30 3.04
N ASP A 86 2.60 13.36 3.92
CA ASP A 86 3.38 12.14 4.12
C ASP A 86 3.27 11.20 2.92
N TYR A 87 2.11 11.16 2.27
CA TYR A 87 1.91 10.42 1.02
C TYR A 87 2.80 10.97 -0.09
N ASP A 88 2.80 12.29 -0.31
CA ASP A 88 3.65 12.95 -1.29
C ASP A 88 5.13 12.75 -0.98
N THR A 89 5.50 12.80 0.31
CA THR A 89 6.87 12.54 0.77
C THR A 89 7.32 11.12 0.42
N LEU A 90 6.45 10.12 0.60
CA LEU A 90 6.77 8.73 0.21
C LEU A 90 6.82 8.57 -1.31
N MET A 91 5.87 9.15 -2.04
CA MET A 91 5.79 9.04 -3.50
C MET A 91 6.95 9.75 -4.22
N SER A 92 7.50 10.81 -3.64
CA SER A 92 8.68 11.51 -4.19
C SER A 92 9.98 10.72 -4.05
N ARG A 93 10.02 9.72 -3.16
CA ARG A 93 11.21 8.88 -2.92
C ARG A 93 11.10 7.58 -3.72
N GLN A 94 11.79 7.52 -4.86
CA GLN A 94 11.77 6.32 -5.73
C GLN A 94 12.39 5.08 -5.08
N THR A 95 13.45 5.26 -4.29
CA THR A 95 14.13 4.17 -3.57
C THR A 95 14.75 4.71 -2.28
N PHE A 96 14.78 3.90 -1.23
CA PHE A 96 15.54 4.20 -0.04
C PHE A 96 15.96 2.91 0.67
N GLU A 97 17.09 2.97 1.36
CA GLU A 97 17.62 1.85 2.13
C GLU A 97 17.17 1.95 3.59
N ILE A 98 16.74 0.81 4.15
CA ILE A 98 16.43 0.71 5.58
C ILE A 98 17.74 0.56 6.35
N LYS A 99 18.20 1.66 6.98
CA LYS A 99 19.48 1.71 7.70
C LYS A 99 19.45 1.11 9.12
N GLU A 100 18.59 0.14 9.41
CA GLU A 100 18.48 -0.46 10.74
C GLU A 100 19.15 -1.84 10.79
N LYS A 101 20.07 -2.02 11.75
CA LYS A 101 20.73 -3.29 12.01
C LYS A 101 19.74 -4.22 12.72
N ASN A 102 19.49 -5.41 12.16
CA ASN A 102 18.92 -6.50 12.95
C ASN A 102 19.82 -6.65 14.19
N LYS A 103 19.26 -6.47 15.39
CA LYS A 103 19.92 -6.90 16.61
C LYS A 103 19.95 -8.43 16.55
N THR A 104 21.09 -8.99 16.19
CA THR A 104 21.41 -10.40 16.40
C THR A 104 21.49 -10.71 17.88
#